data_AF-A0A846QRT0-F1
#
_entry.id   AF-A0A846QRT0-F1
#
_cell.length_a   1.000
_cell.length_b   1.000
_cell.length_c   1.000
_cell.angle_alpha   90.00
_cell.angle_beta   90.00
_cell.angle_gamma   90.00
#
_symmetry.space_group_name_H-M   'P 1'
#
loop_
_entity.id
_entity.type
_entity.pdbx_description
1 polymer ?
#
loop_
_entity_poly.entity_id
_entity_poly.type
_entity_poly.pdbx_seq_one_letter_code
_entity_poly.pdbx_strand_id
1 'polypeptide(L)'
;MSKSKRNRYSAEFKGKVAEEDLKGEEARAQLAVRFDAHPNFVAQWKKQAQEGLVGIFSGKVERQSANNDLQIKELHAKIGQLIVERDFLAKAFGR
;
A
#
# COMPACT_ATOMS: atom_id res chain seq x y z
N MET A 1 -16.41 -27.68 -5.96
CA MET A 1 -16.04 -26.25 -6.09
C MET A 1 -14.53 -26.12 -5.88
N SER A 2 -13.72 -26.22 -6.95
CA SER A 2 -12.26 -26.10 -6.81
C SER A 2 -11.89 -24.65 -6.48
N LYS A 3 -11.03 -24.50 -5.47
CA LYS A 3 -10.58 -23.19 -4.97
C LYS A 3 -9.71 -22.55 -6.05
N SER A 4 -10.25 -21.58 -6.79
CA SER A 4 -9.48 -20.80 -7.78
C SER A 4 -8.22 -20.25 -7.10
N LYS A 5 -7.06 -20.70 -7.57
CA LYS A 5 -5.75 -20.25 -7.09
C LYS A 5 -5.56 -18.82 -7.58
N ARG A 6 -5.74 -17.85 -6.68
CA ARG A 6 -5.61 -16.43 -7.00
C ARG A 6 -4.16 -16.14 -7.37
N ASN A 7 -3.88 -15.87 -8.64
CA ASN A 7 -2.56 -15.43 -9.09
C ASN A 7 -2.19 -14.11 -8.41
N ARG A 8 -1.03 -14.08 -7.75
CA ARG A 8 -0.47 -12.87 -7.14
C ARG A 8 0.57 -12.29 -8.09
N TYR A 9 0.25 -11.15 -8.70
CA TYR A 9 1.18 -10.38 -9.53
C TYR A 9 2.00 -9.42 -8.66
N SER A 10 3.31 -9.30 -8.95
CA SER A 10 4.20 -8.34 -8.28
C SER A 10 3.81 -6.89 -8.59
N ALA A 11 4.22 -5.94 -7.74
CA ALA A 11 3.95 -4.52 -7.95
C ALA A 11 4.59 -4.01 -9.25
N GLU A 12 5.84 -4.42 -9.51
CA GLU A 12 6.59 -4.11 -10.74
C GLU A 12 5.86 -4.59 -11.99
N PHE A 13 5.34 -5.82 -11.95
CA PHE A 13 4.60 -6.38 -13.07
C PHE A 13 3.32 -5.59 -13.36
N LYS A 14 2.53 -5.30 -12.32
CA LYS A 14 1.31 -4.48 -12.47
C LYS A 14 1.61 -3.10 -13.02
N GLY A 15 2.69 -2.47 -12.53
CA GLY A 15 3.15 -1.17 -12.99
C GLY A 15 3.52 -1.18 -14.47
N LYS A 16 4.32 -2.16 -14.90
CA LYS A 16 4.72 -2.31 -16.31
C LYS A 16 3.52 -2.50 -17.24
N VAL A 17 2.58 -3.37 -16.86
CA VAL A 17 1.36 -3.61 -17.66
C VAL A 17 0.48 -2.35 -17.72
N ALA A 18 0.34 -1.64 -16.60
CA ALA A 18 -0.43 -0.40 -16.56
C ALA A 18 0.22 0.71 -17.40
N GLU A 19 1.56 0.80 -17.41
CA GLU A 19 2.31 1.75 -18.23
C GLU A 19 2.10 1.50 -19.72
N GLU A 20 2.19 0.25 -20.18
CA GLU A 20 1.95 -0.07 -21.60
C GLU A 20 0.49 0.18 -22.02
N ASP A 21 -0.51 -0.15 -21.19
CA ASP A 21 -1.93 0.18 -21.46
C ASP A 21 -2.20 1.70 -21.38
N LEU A 22 -1.34 2.48 -20.70
CA LEU A 22 -1.39 3.94 -20.67
C LEU A 22 -0.77 4.57 -21.92
N LYS A 23 0.34 4.02 -22.43
CA LYS A 23 0.95 4.44 -23.71
C LYS A 23 0.00 4.23 -24.89
N GLY A 24 -0.80 3.17 -24.85
CA GLY A 24 -1.86 2.92 -25.84
C GLY A 24 -1.36 2.46 -27.21
N GLU A 25 -0.11 1.98 -27.28
CA GLU A 25 0.52 1.46 -28.51
C GLU A 25 -0.07 0.11 -28.95
N GLU A 26 -0.48 -0.72 -27.98
CA GLU A 26 -1.12 -2.01 -28.22
C GLU A 26 -2.56 -2.00 -27.72
N ALA A 27 -3.43 -2.78 -28.36
CA ALA A 27 -4.78 -2.98 -27.87
C ALA A 27 -4.74 -3.76 -26.55
N ARG A 28 -5.62 -3.44 -25.59
CA ARG A 28 -5.71 -4.13 -24.29
C ARG A 28 -5.81 -5.64 -24.40
N ALA A 29 -6.47 -6.16 -25.44
CA ALA A 29 -6.57 -7.59 -25.69
C ALA A 29 -5.22 -8.22 -26.09
N GLN A 30 -4.37 -7.48 -26.80
CA GLN A 30 -3.02 -7.91 -27.17
C GLN A 30 -2.10 -7.88 -25.94
N LEU A 31 -2.18 -6.82 -25.12
CA LEU A 31 -1.46 -6.73 -23.85
C LEU A 31 -1.82 -7.89 -22.90
N ALA A 32 -3.11 -8.24 -22.82
CA ALA A 32 -3.59 -9.36 -22.03
C ALA A 32 -2.93 -10.69 -22.44
N VAL A 33 -2.77 -10.92 -23.74
CA VAL A 33 -2.08 -12.12 -24.27
C VAL A 33 -0.57 -12.04 -24.00
N ARG A 34 0.06 -10.90 -24.32
CA ARG A 34 1.51 -10.69 -24.19
C ARG A 34 2.01 -10.84 -22.74
N PHE A 35 1.20 -10.40 -21.77
CA PHE A 35 1.54 -10.47 -20.36
C PHE A 35 0.89 -11.65 -19.62
N ASP A 36 0.17 -12.54 -20.31
CA ASP A 36 -0.59 -13.64 -19.69
C ASP A 36 -1.47 -13.16 -18.51
N ALA A 37 -2.16 -12.05 -18.73
CA ALA A 37 -2.99 -11.37 -17.76
C ALA A 37 -4.40 -11.20 -18.31
N HIS A 38 -5.42 -11.49 -17.50
CA HIS A 38 -6.80 -11.31 -17.93
C HIS A 38 -7.08 -9.83 -18.27
N PRO A 39 -7.79 -9.49 -19.37
CA PRO A 39 -8.03 -8.10 -19.80
C PRO A 39 -8.62 -7.19 -18.71
N ASN A 40 -9.49 -7.73 -17.85
CA ASN A 40 -10.02 -7.00 -16.70
C ASN A 40 -8.94 -6.53 -15.72
N PHE A 41 -7.89 -7.32 -15.50
CA PHE A 41 -6.78 -6.92 -14.63
C PHE A 41 -5.95 -5.80 -15.26
N VAL A 42 -5.72 -5.85 -16.57
CA VAL A 42 -5.04 -4.77 -17.31
C VAL A 42 -5.79 -3.44 -17.12
N ALA A 43 -7.11 -3.46 -17.34
CA ALA A 43 -7.96 -2.28 -17.13
C ALA A 43 -7.95 -1.79 -15.67
N GLN A 44 -8.00 -2.72 -14.71
CA GLN A 44 -7.94 -2.40 -13.30
C GLN A 44 -6.61 -1.74 -12.91
N TRP A 45 -5.48 -2.28 -13.37
CA TRP A 45 -4.16 -1.74 -13.05
C TRP A 45 -3.92 -0.38 -13.70
N LYS A 46 -4.41 -0.15 -14.93
CA LYS A 46 -4.42 1.18 -15.54
C LYS A 46 -5.16 2.19 -14.67
N LYS A 47 -6.37 1.85 -14.19
CA LYS A 47 -7.14 2.72 -13.30
C LYS A 47 -6.40 2.99 -11.99
N GLN A 48 -5.82 1.95 -11.38
CA GLN A 48 -5.01 2.10 -10.16
C GLN A 48 -3.80 3.01 -10.38
N ALA A 49 -3.11 2.88 -11.52
CA ALA A 49 -1.98 3.73 -11.86
C ALA A 49 -2.42 5.20 -12.03
N GLN A 50 -3.53 5.47 -12.72
CA GLN A 50 -4.07 6.82 -12.90
C GLN A 50 -4.45 7.47 -11.56
N GLU A 51 -5.13 6.75 -10.67
CA GLU A 51 -5.49 7.25 -9.34
C GLU A 51 -4.24 7.48 -8.47
N GLY A 52 -3.26 6.57 -8.57
CA GLY A 52 -1.98 6.68 -7.86
C GLY A 52 -1.15 7.88 -8.30
N LEU A 53 -1.12 8.20 -9.60
CA LEU A 53 -0.39 9.35 -10.14
C LEU A 53 -0.86 10.67 -9.51
N VAL A 54 -2.18 10.86 -9.36
CA VAL A 54 -2.72 12.04 -8.67
C VAL A 54 -2.22 12.11 -7.23
N GLY A 55 -2.16 10.97 -6.55
CA GLY A 55 -1.60 10.85 -5.21
C GLY A 55 -0.16 11.34 -5.11
N ILE A 56 0.69 10.92 -6.06
CA ILE A 56 2.11 11.29 -6.14
C ILE A 56 2.28 12.80 -6.31
N PHE A 57 1.57 13.42 -7.24
CA PHE A 57 1.70 14.87 -7.46
C PHE A 57 1.03 15.73 -6.37
N SER A 58 0.03 15.19 -5.66
CA SER A 58 -0.65 15.91 -4.59
C SER A 58 0.17 16.04 -3.30
N GLY A 59 1.28 15.31 -3.15
CA GLY A 59 2.05 15.27 -1.91
C GLY A 59 1.27 14.67 -0.73
N LYS A 60 0.14 13.98 -0.99
CA LYS A 60 -0.75 13.44 0.03
C LYS A 60 -0.14 12.21 0.70
N VAL A 61 0.61 11.41 -0.06
CA VAL A 61 1.26 10.19 0.43
C VAL A 61 2.35 10.53 1.44
N GLU A 62 3.17 11.53 1.14
CA GLU A 62 4.25 12.04 2.00
C GLU A 62 3.68 12.65 3.28
N ARG A 63 2.63 13.47 3.15
CA ARG A 63 1.92 14.04 4.31
C ARG A 63 1.30 12.97 5.20
N GLN A 64 0.75 11.91 4.60
CA GLN A 64 0.19 10.80 5.36
C GLN A 64 1.28 10.01 6.09
N SER A 65 2.43 9.76 5.44
CA SER A 65 3.60 9.16 6.09
C SER A 65 4.08 9.98 7.28
N ALA A 66 4.25 11.29 7.10
CA ALA A 66 4.69 12.18 8.18
C ALA A 66 3.71 12.19 9.36
N ASN A 67 2.40 12.18 9.10
CA ASN A 67 1.38 12.11 10.15
C ASN A 67 1.46 10.77 10.90
N ASN A 68 1.64 9.66 10.20
CA ASN A 68 1.82 8.36 10.83
C ASN A 68 3.07 8.35 11.74
N ASP A 69 4.19 8.93 11.29
CA ASP A 69 5.42 9.01 12.09
C ASP A 69 5.22 9.84 13.37
N LEU A 70 4.45 10.93 13.28
CA LEU A 70 4.07 11.74 14.45
C LEU A 70 3.21 10.92 15.43
N GLN A 71 2.21 10.21 14.93
CA GLN A 71 1.37 9.33 15.75
C GLN A 71 2.17 8.22 16.42
N ILE A 72 3.11 7.60 15.70
CA ILE A 72 4.01 6.57 16.24
C ILE A 72 4.84 7.15 17.38
N LYS A 73 5.39 8.35 17.20
CA LYS A 73 6.18 9.04 18.23
C LYS A 73 5.35 9.33 19.49
N GLU A 74 4.12 9.82 19.33
CA GLU A 74 3.20 10.06 20.45
C GLU A 74 2.86 8.78 21.20
N LEU A 75 2.56 7.71 20.48
CA LEU A 75 2.28 6.40 21.07
C LEU A 75 3.49 5.85 21.82
N HIS A 76 4.69 5.94 21.26
CA HIS A 76 5.92 5.54 21.95
C HIS A 76 6.17 6.34 23.22
N ALA A 77 5.94 7.66 23.20
CA ALA A 77 6.04 8.50 24.40
C ALA A 77 5.03 8.06 25.46
N LYS A 78 3.78 7.76 25.06
CA LYS A 78 2.75 7.29 25.99
C LYS A 78 3.08 5.93 26.59
N ILE A 79 3.61 5.01 25.80
CA ILE A 79 4.12 3.71 26.29
C ILE A 79 5.22 3.94 27.33
N GLY A 80 6.19 4.82 27.06
CA GLY A 80 7.24 5.18 28.01
C GLY A 80 6.70 5.75 29.32
N GLN A 81 5.75 6.69 29.24
CA GLN A 81 5.06 7.23 30.41
C GLN A 81 4.37 6.14 31.23
N LEU A 82 3.61 5.26 30.57
CA LEU A 82 2.89 4.17 31.24
C LEU A 82 3.84 3.16 31.90
N ILE A 83 5.00 2.89 31.30
CA ILE A 83 6.04 2.03 31.89
C ILE A 83 6.56 2.66 33.19
N VAL A 84 6.91 3.95 33.15
CA VAL A 84 7.40 4.68 34.34
C VAL A 84 6.35 4.72 35.44
N GLU A 85 5.10 5.05 35.11
CA GLU A 85 3.98 5.07 36.05
C GLU A 85 3.73 3.69 36.67
N ARG A 86 3.72 2.63 35.86
CA ARG A 86 3.60 1.24 36.34
C ARG A 86 4.72 0.89 37.30
N ASP A 87 5.97 1.15 36.92
CA ASP A 87 7.14 0.79 37.75
C ASP A 87 7.17 1.55 39.06
N PHE A 88 6.79 2.82 39.02
CA PHE A 88 6.60 3.63 40.21
C PHE A 88 5.54 3.01 41.13
N LEU A 89 4.36 2.68 40.61
CA LEU A 89 3.27 2.08 41.39
C LEU A 89 3.65 0.70 41.95
N ALA A 90 4.29 -0.16 41.15
CA ALA A 90 4.76 -1.47 41.60
C ALA A 90 5.74 -1.33 42.77
N LYS A 91 6.71 -0.42 42.65
CA LYS A 91 7.68 -0.13 43.72
C LYS A 91 7.04 0.49 44.96
N ALA A 92 6.10 1.41 44.79
CA ALA A 92 5.44 2.11 45.89
C ALA A 92 4.49 1.20 46.68
N PHE A 93 3.81 0.28 46.01
CA PHE A 93 2.81 -0.61 46.63
C PHE A 93 3.32 -2.02 46.92
N GLY A 94 4.62 -2.29 46.77
CA GLY A 94 5.28 -3.51 47.25
C GLY A 94 4.65 -4.81 46.77
N ARG A 95 4.23 -4.87 45.50
CA ARG A 95 3.87 -6.13 44.82
C ARG A 95 4.98 -6.54 43.87
#